data_AF-A0A966WC24-F1
#
_entry.id   AF-A0A966WC24-F1
#
_cell.length_a   1.000
_cell.length_b   1.000
_cell.length_c   1.000
_cell.angle_alpha   90.00
_cell.angle_beta   90.00
_cell.angle_gamma   90.00
#
_symmetry.space_group_name_H-M   'P 1'
#
loop_
_entity.id
_entity.type
_entity.pdbx_description
1 polymer ?
#
loop_
_entity_poly.entity_id
_entity_poly.type
_entity_poly.pdbx_seq_one_letter_code
_entity_poly.pdbx_strand_id
1 'polypeptide(L)' 'MGIAEDDVERVRSAQPISAVISNYVALRRTGRNHVGLCPFHAEKTGSFNVRDETGRYKCFGCGA' A
#
# COMPACT_ATOMS: atom_id res chain seq x y z
N MET A 1 -14.54 -16.44 19.67
CA MET A 1 -15.14 -15.14 19.30
C MET A 1 -14.20 -14.51 18.29
N GLY A 2 -14.60 -14.47 17.03
CA GLY A 2 -13.81 -13.91 15.93
C GLY A 2 -14.55 -12.73 15.32
N ILE A 3 -13.82 -11.90 14.58
CA ILE A 3 -14.43 -10.86 13.75
C ILE A 3 -15.14 -11.55 12.59
N ALA A 4 -16.37 -11.14 12.28
CA ALA A 4 -17.11 -11.68 11.13
C ALA A 4 -16.39 -11.34 9.82
N GLU A 5 -16.40 -12.25 8.85
CA GLU A 5 -15.73 -12.03 7.55
C GLU A 5 -16.26 -10.80 6.82
N ASP A 6 -17.57 -10.54 6.91
CA ASP A 6 -18.23 -9.35 6.36
C ASP A 6 -17.67 -8.06 6.97
N ASP A 7 -17.45 -8.04 8.29
CA ASP A 7 -16.83 -6.89 8.96
C ASP A 7 -15.39 -6.68 8.50
N VAL A 8 -14.63 -7.76 8.28
CA VAL A 8 -13.26 -7.68 7.74
C VAL A 8 -13.27 -7.08 6.33
N GLU A 9 -14.17 -7.52 5.46
CA GLU A 9 -14.31 -6.96 4.11
C GLU A 9 -14.72 -5.49 4.14
N ARG A 10 -15.67 -5.15 5.01
CA ARG A 10 -16.14 -3.77 5.18
C ARG A 10 -15.02 -2.83 5.60
N VAL A 11 -14.13 -3.27 6.49
CA VAL A 11 -12.93 -2.50 6.86
C VAL A 11 -11.95 -2.40 5.70
N ARG A 12 -11.67 -3.50 4.97
CA ARG A 12 -10.74 -3.49 3.83
C ARG A 12 -11.20 -2.58 2.70
N SER A 13 -12.50 -2.47 2.46
CA SER A 13 -13.09 -1.66 1.40
C SER A 13 -13.40 -0.22 1.82
N ALA A 14 -13.27 0.12 3.11
CA ALA A 14 -13.60 1.45 3.63
C ALA A 14 -12.68 2.56 3.10
N GLN A 15 -11.41 2.25 2.81
CA GLN A 15 -10.42 3.21 2.32
C GLN A 15 -9.42 2.54 1.37
N PRO A 16 -8.91 3.27 0.37
CA PRO A 16 -7.83 2.78 -0.48
C PRO A 16 -6.55 2.56 0.34
N ILE A 17 -5.80 1.51 -0.02
CA ILE A 17 -4.56 1.15 0.69
C ILE A 17 -3.51 2.26 0.61
N SER A 18 -3.49 3.07 -0.46
CA SER A 18 -2.60 4.22 -0.59
C SER A 18 -2.86 5.29 0.48
N ALA A 19 -4.10 5.50 0.90
CA ALA A 19 -4.42 6.45 1.96
C ALA A 19 -3.88 5.98 3.31
N VAL A 20 -3.95 4.68 3.59
CA VAL A 20 -3.37 4.10 4.81
C VAL A 20 -1.85 4.24 4.81
N ILE A 21 -1.18 3.86 3.71
CA ILE A 21 0.28 3.89 3.61
C ILE A 21 0.83 5.32 3.59
N SER A 22 0.11 6.28 3.00
CA SER A 22 0.54 7.68 2.91
C SER A 22 0.74 8.35 4.27
N ASN A 23 0.19 7.79 5.35
CA ASN A 23 0.46 8.23 6.73
C ASN A 23 1.89 7.91 7.20
N TYR A 24 2.57 6.99 6.54
CA TYR A 24 3.90 6.49 6.94
C TYR A 24 4.98 6.77 5.89
N VAL A 25 4.60 6.80 4.61
CA VAL A 25 5.53 6.92 3.49
C VAL A 25 5.03 7.98 2.54
N ALA A 26 5.92 8.87 2.11
CA ALA A 26 5.61 9.81 1.04
C ALA A 26 5.38 9.07 -0.28
N LEU A 27 4.15 9.09 -0.77
CA LEU A 27 3.75 8.48 -2.03
C LEU A 27 3.48 9.53 -3.09
N ARG A 28 3.94 9.28 -4.31
CA ARG A 28 3.63 10.07 -5.50
C ARG A 28 2.80 9.25 -6.48
N ARG A 29 1.71 9.82 -6.99
CA ARG A 29 0.90 9.19 -8.02
C ARG A 29 1.65 9.11 -9.35
N THR A 30 1.68 7.92 -9.95
CA THR A 30 2.26 7.63 -11.26
C THR A 30 1.32 6.74 -12.06
N GLY A 31 0.63 7.35 -13.03
CA GLY A 31 -0.48 6.71 -13.74
C GLY A 31 -1.58 6.25 -12.76
N ARG A 32 -1.80 4.94 -12.70
CA ARG A 32 -2.78 4.29 -11.82
C ARG A 32 -2.21 3.83 -10.47
N ASN A 33 -0.88 3.85 -10.32
CA ASN A 33 -0.20 3.40 -9.12
C ASN A 33 0.25 4.61 -8.27
N HIS A 34 0.63 4.32 -7.04
CA HIS A 34 1.41 5.24 -6.19
C HIS A 34 2.80 4.67 -5.96
N VAL A 35 3.83 5.50 -6.02
CA VAL A 35 5.23 5.09 -5.85
C VAL A 35 5.92 5.92 -4.78
N GLY A 36 6.75 5.28 -3.96
CA GLY A 36 7.56 5.91 -2.92
C GLY A 36 8.81 5.11 -2.59
N LEU A 37 9.53 5.55 -1.56
CA LEU A 37 10.64 4.78 -0.96
C LEU A 37 10.08 3.67 -0.08
N CYS A 38 10.69 2.50 -0.11
CA CYS A 38 10.27 1.38 0.72
C CYS A 38 10.61 1.63 2.20
N PRO A 39 9.64 1.43 3.11
CA PRO A 39 9.90 1.53 4.55
C PRO A 39 10.64 0.30 5.12
N PHE A 40 10.75 -0.79 4.36
CA PHE A 40 11.28 -2.07 4.82
C PHE A 40 12.77 -2.29 4.51
N HIS A 41 13.35 -1.49 3.60
CA HIS A 41 14.78 -1.55 3.31
C HIS A 41 15.30 -0.17 2.90
N ALA A 42 16.56 0.10 3.19
CA ALA A 42 17.18 1.36 2.83
C ALA A 42 17.43 1.43 1.32
N GLU A 43 16.73 2.34 0.64
CA GLU A 43 16.93 2.62 -0.79
C GLU A 43 16.92 4.12 -1.08
N LYS A 44 17.47 4.49 -2.25
CA LYS A 44 17.52 5.88 -2.73
C LYS A 44 16.57 6.16 -3.89
N THR A 45 16.04 5.11 -4.52
CA THR A 45 15.11 5.19 -5.65
C THR A 45 13.74 4.70 -5.22
N GLY A 46 12.66 5.15 -5.84
CA GLY A 46 11.32 4.69 -5.47
C GLY A 46 11.00 3.31 -6.05
N SER A 47 11.25 2.22 -5.32
CA SER A 47 10.86 0.86 -5.74
C SER A 47 9.54 0.36 -5.12
N PHE A 48 8.99 1.09 -4.15
CA PHE A 48 7.74 0.74 -3.48
C PHE A 48 6.53 1.19 -4.29
N ASN A 49 5.74 0.25 -4.80
CA ASN A 49 4.54 0.49 -5.60
C ASN A 49 3.28 0.10 -4.83
N VAL A 50 2.24 0.92 -4.92
CA VAL A 50 0.92 0.67 -4.31
C VAL A 50 -0.15 0.76 -5.38
N ARG A 51 -1.05 -0.23 -5.40
CA ARG A 51 -2.20 -0.30 -6.31
C ARG A 51 -3.49 -0.37 -5.51
N ASP A 52 -4.26 0.71 -5.57
CA ASP A 52 -5.57 0.79 -4.93
C ASP A 52 -6.60 -0.12 -5.59
N GLU A 53 -6.56 -0.27 -6.92
CA GLU A 53 -7.46 -1.17 -7.67
C GLU A 53 -7.41 -2.61 -7.16
N THR A 54 -6.24 -3.07 -6.69
CA THR A 54 -6.06 -4.43 -6.15
C THR A 54 -5.94 -4.48 -4.64
N GLY A 55 -5.94 -3.31 -3.96
CA GLY A 55 -5.68 -3.22 -2.52
C GLY A 55 -4.34 -3.81 -2.07
N ARG A 56 -3.28 -3.69 -2.88
CA ARG A 56 -1.97 -4.33 -2.65
C ARG A 56 -0.82 -3.35 -2.82
N TYR A 57 0.31 -3.69 -2.21
CA TYR A 57 1.60 -3.05 -2.48
C TYR A 57 2.64 -4.08 -2.92
N LYS A 58 3.72 -3.60 -3.53
CA LYS A 58 4.92 -4.39 -3.82
C LYS A 58 6.15 -3.50 -3.87
N CYS A 59 7.21 -3.90 -3.19
CA CYS A 59 8.55 -3.34 -3.32
C CYS A 59 9.39 -4.19 -4.25
N PHE A 60 9.87 -3.61 -5.36
CA PHE A 60 10.71 -4.33 -6.31
C PHE A 60 12.18 -4.45 -5.86
N GLY A 61 12.61 -3.70 -4.84
CA GLY A 61 13.96 -3.80 -4.27
C GLY A 61 14.15 -4.93 -3.26
N CYS A 62 13.13 -5.26 -2.46
CA CYS A 62 13.21 -6.28 -1.40
C CYS A 62 12.14 -7.38 -1.47
N GLY A 63 11.19 -7.29 -2.39
CA GLY A 63 10.14 -8.31 -2.57
C GLY A 63 8.95 -8.20 -1.61
N ALA A 64 8.94 -7.19 -0.72
CA ALA A 64 7.83 -6.89 0.18
C ALA A 64 6.54 -6.58 -0.59
#